data_AF-F0VM32-F1
#
_entry.id   AF-F0VM32-F1
#
_cell.length_a   1.000
_cell.length_b   1.000
_cell.length_c   1.000
_cell.angle_alpha   90.00
_cell.angle_beta   90.00
_cell.angle_gamma   90.00
#
_symmetry.space_group_name_H-M   'P 1'
#
loop_
_entity.id
_entity.type
_entity.pdbx_description
1 polymer ?
#
loop_
_entity_poly.entity_id
_entity_poly.type
_entity_poly.pdbx_seq_one_letter_code
_entity_poly.pdbx_strand_id
1 'polypeptide(L)'
;MQLGTTSAAGLLLKGICQQQQFLEDGICHNPCMPQGYEQPCSAGPLKISLDGQVDVDTQLRKNRLIPAATYSSSSNLAISSRPLNVYGCTAIGMNSFATLEDRITVQGCTKILGTGDFETCFAQVDMILLNPPVPLPANLEASSTGFDSLGQVSRLVSTNAPVFITGAGFLDGIRTLQRIGFLKEFHGEAGFLAQAAGRFCKLPVKHIPGKGLMIDIPDQELPVTPFTITFCQELAMSVGLLRYLQSGTYLPSDIIFTDQVIGAEGKVQGQMGWPLGAVLYRALSQKRWSREMYELGPTVNFLEAIHDSD
;
A
#
# COMPACT_ATOMS: atom_id res chain seq x y z
N MET A 1 2.54 -1.92 -8.11
CA MET A 1 3.57 -0.98 -7.62
C MET A 1 2.96 0.15 -6.80
N GLN A 2 2.05 0.96 -7.37
CA GLN A 2 1.53 2.16 -6.70
C GLN A 2 0.66 1.91 -5.45
N LEU A 3 0.01 0.74 -5.37
CA LEU A 3 -0.92 0.39 -4.28
C LEU A 3 -0.28 -0.40 -3.13
N GLY A 4 1.00 -0.75 -3.21
CA GLY A 4 1.68 -1.43 -2.11
C GLY A 4 1.93 -0.47 -0.94
N THR A 5 1.73 -0.90 0.30
CA THR A 5 1.72 -0.04 1.51
C THR A 5 2.79 1.06 1.51
N THR A 6 4.06 0.68 1.33
CA THR A 6 5.19 1.62 1.32
C THR A 6 5.12 2.64 0.18
N SER A 7 4.94 2.16 -1.06
CA SER A 7 4.90 3.03 -2.24
C SER A 7 3.64 3.89 -2.27
N ALA A 8 2.50 3.35 -1.87
CA ALA A 8 1.24 4.09 -1.73
C ALA A 8 1.40 5.24 -0.74
N ALA A 9 2.02 5.02 0.42
CA ALA A 9 2.24 6.07 1.40
C ALA A 9 3.15 7.19 0.87
N GLY A 10 4.22 6.85 0.14
CA GLY A 10 5.07 7.84 -0.51
C GLY A 10 4.33 8.63 -1.59
N LEU A 11 3.65 7.92 -2.50
CA LEU A 11 2.92 8.51 -3.63
C LEU A 11 1.77 9.39 -3.17
N LEU A 12 1.03 8.96 -2.16
CA LEU A 12 -0.06 9.74 -1.58
C LEU A 12 0.47 11.02 -0.92
N LEU A 13 1.54 10.93 -0.13
CA LEU A 13 2.17 12.10 0.48
C LEU A 13 2.60 13.10 -0.60
N LYS A 14 3.33 12.64 -1.62
CA LYS A 14 3.76 13.51 -2.72
C LYS A 14 2.57 14.07 -3.51
N GLY A 15 1.56 13.25 -3.77
CA GLY A 15 0.36 13.62 -4.52
C GLY A 15 -0.54 14.63 -3.80
N ILE A 16 -0.62 14.58 -2.48
CA ILE A 16 -1.34 15.55 -1.64
C ILE A 16 -0.52 16.84 -1.55
N CYS A 17 0.74 16.74 -1.14
CA CYS A 17 1.58 17.90 -0.83
C CYS A 17 2.05 18.70 -2.05
N GLN A 18 1.72 18.28 -3.27
CA GLN A 18 1.90 19.09 -4.49
C GLN A 18 0.67 19.95 -4.83
N GLN A 19 -0.47 19.73 -4.17
CA GLN A 19 -1.69 20.48 -4.44
C GLN A 19 -1.73 21.73 -3.57
N GLN A 20 -2.00 22.88 -4.17
CA GLN A 20 -2.01 24.17 -3.46
C GLN A 20 -3.01 24.21 -2.30
N GLN A 21 -4.15 23.52 -2.42
CA GLN A 21 -5.16 23.45 -1.35
C GLN A 21 -4.68 22.72 -0.08
N PHE A 22 -3.57 21.98 -0.14
CA PHE A 22 -2.98 21.30 1.01
C PHE A 22 -1.60 21.84 1.37
N LEU A 23 -0.97 22.67 0.54
CA LEU A 23 0.37 23.21 0.77
C LEU A 23 0.30 24.74 0.93
N GLU A 24 0.39 25.20 2.18
CA GLU A 24 0.32 26.61 2.55
C GLU A 24 1.58 27.01 3.32
N ASP A 25 2.30 28.05 2.89
CA ASP A 25 3.51 28.58 3.54
C ASP A 25 4.58 27.52 3.90
N GLY A 26 4.72 26.51 3.05
CA GLY A 26 5.67 25.40 3.25
C GLY A 26 5.17 24.28 4.14
N ILE A 27 3.93 24.33 4.59
CA ILE A 27 3.30 23.32 5.45
C ILE A 27 2.28 22.53 4.63
N CYS A 28 2.48 21.22 4.55
CA CYS A 28 1.52 20.32 3.94
C CYS A 28 0.52 19.79 4.97
N HIS A 29 -0.77 20.10 4.80
CA HIS A 29 -1.89 19.63 5.61
C HIS A 29 -2.40 18.29 5.07
N ASN A 30 -1.92 17.18 5.64
CA ASN A 30 -2.25 15.84 5.19
C ASN A 30 -3.51 15.29 5.90
N PRO A 31 -4.62 15.05 5.18
CA PRO A 31 -5.86 14.52 5.75
C PRO A 31 -5.78 13.08 6.24
N CYS A 32 -4.84 12.30 5.73
CA CYS A 32 -4.66 10.90 6.11
C CYS A 32 -3.77 10.70 7.34
N MET A 33 -3.21 11.76 7.90
CA MET A 33 -2.46 11.71 9.16
C MET A 33 -3.32 12.28 10.29
N PRO A 34 -3.25 11.73 11.51
CA PRO A 34 -4.08 12.16 12.64
C PRO A 34 -3.72 13.57 13.10
N GLN A 35 -4.70 14.26 13.69
CA GLN A 35 -4.51 15.59 14.25
C GLN A 35 -3.45 15.60 15.35
N GLY A 36 -2.59 16.61 15.39
CA GLY A 36 -1.51 16.73 16.38
C GLY A 36 -0.25 15.93 16.04
N TYR A 37 -0.25 15.19 14.92
CA TYR A 37 0.96 14.59 14.37
C TYR A 37 1.69 15.56 13.44
N GLU A 38 3.01 15.61 13.57
CA GLU A 38 3.88 16.45 12.76
C GLU A 38 5.14 15.69 12.35
N GLN A 39 5.64 15.94 11.13
CA GLN A 39 6.94 15.43 10.68
C GLN A 39 7.60 16.37 9.67
N PRO A 40 8.94 16.28 9.49
CA PRO A 40 9.61 16.88 8.33
C PRO A 40 9.00 16.41 7.00
N CYS A 41 8.95 17.29 6.01
CA CYS A 41 8.34 16.99 4.71
C CYS A 41 9.21 16.10 3.83
N SER A 42 9.13 14.79 4.08
CA SER A 42 9.84 13.76 3.33
C SER A 42 9.10 12.42 3.41
N ALA A 43 9.23 11.63 2.35
CA ALA A 43 8.73 10.25 2.30
C ALA A 43 9.75 9.23 2.82
N GLY A 44 10.75 9.65 3.60
CA GLY A 44 11.67 8.76 4.32
C GLY A 44 10.97 7.93 5.40
N PRO A 45 11.58 6.82 5.85
CA PRO A 45 11.08 6.07 7.00
C PRO A 45 11.18 6.90 8.27
N LEU A 46 10.22 6.70 9.16
CA LEU A 46 10.05 7.46 10.39
C LEU A 46 10.72 6.75 11.56
N LYS A 47 11.30 7.54 12.46
CA LYS A 47 11.70 7.14 13.81
C LYS A 47 11.00 8.06 14.80
N ILE A 48 10.39 7.47 15.81
CA ILE A 48 9.64 8.22 16.83
C ILE A 48 10.33 7.96 18.16
N SER A 49 10.82 9.02 18.81
CA SER A 49 11.47 8.92 20.11
C SER A 49 10.44 8.79 21.24
N LEU A 50 10.88 8.31 22.41
CA LEU A 50 10.06 8.29 23.63
C LEU A 50 9.69 9.70 24.12
N ASP A 51 10.43 10.71 23.66
CA ASP A 51 10.20 12.13 23.94
C ASP A 51 9.17 12.73 22.97
N GLY A 52 8.63 11.91 22.07
CA GLY A 52 7.62 12.31 21.09
C GLY A 52 8.17 13.01 19.86
N GLN A 53 9.50 13.08 19.70
CA GLN A 53 10.12 13.66 18.51
C GLN A 53 10.00 12.71 17.33
N VAL A 54 9.70 13.27 16.15
CA VAL A 54 9.54 12.51 14.91
C VAL A 54 10.67 12.87 13.96
N ASP A 55 11.57 11.93 13.76
CA ASP A 55 12.67 12.04 12.81
C ASP A 55 12.35 11.29 11.53
N VAL A 56 12.66 11.89 10.39
CA VAL A 56 12.51 11.26 9.07
C VAL A 56 13.91 10.99 8.51
N ASP A 57 14.18 9.73 8.15
CA ASP A 57 15.47 9.38 7.54
C ASP A 57 15.58 10.02 6.15
N THR A 58 16.62 10.83 5.96
CA THR A 58 16.89 11.56 4.71
C THR A 58 17.75 10.77 3.74
N GLN A 59 18.19 9.56 4.09
CA GLN A 59 18.95 8.71 3.18
C GLN A 59 18.10 8.34 1.97
N LEU A 60 18.59 8.75 0.80
CA LEU A 60 17.89 8.59 -0.46
C LEU A 60 17.42 7.16 -0.70
N ARG A 61 18.27 6.16 -0.49
CA ARG A 61 17.96 4.72 -0.72
C ARG A 61 16.79 4.19 0.13
N LYS A 62 16.48 4.82 1.26
CA LYS A 62 15.41 4.37 2.15
C LYS A 62 14.08 5.07 1.89
N ASN A 63 14.07 6.10 1.06
CA ASN A 63 12.87 6.87 0.77
C ASN A 63 11.81 5.99 0.08
N ARG A 64 10.57 6.07 0.58
CA ARG A 64 9.43 5.26 0.11
C ARG A 64 9.09 5.49 -1.37
N LEU A 65 9.50 6.64 -1.92
CA LEU A 65 9.32 7.00 -3.32
C LEU A 65 10.35 6.40 -4.27
N ILE A 66 11.45 5.81 -3.78
CA ILE A 66 12.52 5.30 -4.64
C ILE A 66 12.04 4.32 -5.72
N PRO A 67 11.21 3.32 -5.42
CA PRO A 67 10.75 2.41 -6.47
C PRO A 67 10.01 3.13 -7.59
N ALA A 68 9.08 4.02 -7.24
CA ALA A 68 8.29 4.79 -8.19
C ALA A 68 9.14 5.83 -8.95
N ALA A 69 10.05 6.52 -8.27
CA ALA A 69 10.94 7.52 -8.86
C ALA A 69 12.01 6.88 -9.77
N THR A 70 12.45 5.66 -9.46
CA THR A 70 13.34 4.88 -10.32
C THR A 70 12.61 4.38 -11.56
N TYR A 71 11.40 3.84 -11.38
CA TYR A 71 10.55 3.44 -12.49
C TYR A 71 10.27 4.62 -13.42
N SER A 72 9.98 5.80 -12.85
CA SER A 72 9.61 7.02 -13.56
C SER A 72 10.78 7.76 -14.22
N SER A 73 11.95 7.15 -14.38
CA SER A 73 13.12 7.75 -15.03
C SER A 73 13.05 7.66 -16.55
N SER A 74 13.53 8.66 -17.27
CA SER A 74 13.70 8.60 -18.74
C SER A 74 14.69 7.51 -19.18
N SER A 75 15.56 7.04 -18.29
CA SER A 75 16.43 5.88 -18.53
C SER A 75 15.69 4.54 -18.55
N ASN A 76 14.47 4.47 -18.00
CA ASN A 76 13.64 3.27 -18.06
C ASN A 76 12.95 3.19 -19.42
N LEU A 77 13.23 2.14 -20.19
CA LEU A 77 12.62 1.92 -21.51
C LEU A 77 11.09 1.83 -21.45
N ALA A 78 10.52 1.35 -20.33
CA ALA A 78 9.08 1.34 -20.14
C ALA A 78 8.50 2.77 -20.14
N ILE A 79 9.27 3.78 -19.74
CA ILE A 79 8.85 5.19 -19.75
C ILE A 79 9.23 5.87 -21.06
N SER A 80 10.48 5.79 -21.49
CA SER A 80 10.97 6.57 -22.64
C SER A 80 10.43 6.10 -23.98
N SER A 81 10.03 4.82 -24.11
CA SER A 81 9.44 4.31 -25.36
C SER A 81 8.04 4.84 -25.66
N ARG A 82 7.33 5.40 -24.66
CA ARG A 82 5.94 5.86 -24.80
C ARG A 82 5.77 7.24 -24.18
N PRO A 83 5.55 8.31 -24.98
CA PRO A 83 5.37 9.65 -24.45
C PRO A 83 4.25 9.78 -23.40
N LEU A 84 3.18 8.99 -23.52
CA LEU A 84 2.10 8.93 -22.53
C LEU A 84 2.58 8.49 -21.13
N ASN A 85 3.61 7.64 -21.06
CA ASN A 85 4.12 7.13 -19.80
C ASN A 85 4.89 8.22 -19.03
N VAL A 86 5.58 9.11 -19.74
CA VAL A 86 6.19 10.32 -19.16
C VAL A 86 5.12 11.23 -18.54
N TYR A 87 3.97 11.35 -19.20
CA TYR A 87 2.85 12.14 -18.69
C TYR A 87 2.26 11.55 -17.41
N GLY A 88 2.10 10.22 -17.33
CA GLY A 88 1.67 9.53 -16.10
C GLY A 88 2.61 9.76 -14.92
N CYS A 89 3.92 9.70 -15.15
CA CYS A 89 4.92 10.04 -14.13
C CYS A 89 4.83 11.52 -13.70
N THR A 90 4.63 12.41 -14.66
CA THR A 90 4.56 13.86 -14.38
C THR A 90 3.29 14.20 -13.59
N ALA A 91 2.17 13.53 -13.83
CA ALA A 91 0.90 13.74 -13.13
C ALA A 91 1.00 13.50 -11.60
N ILE A 92 1.89 12.61 -11.17
CA ILE A 92 2.18 12.35 -9.75
C ILE A 92 3.39 13.16 -9.23
N GLY A 93 3.79 14.21 -9.95
CA GLY A 93 4.89 15.09 -9.56
C GLY A 93 6.29 14.51 -9.80
N MET A 94 6.42 13.46 -10.63
CA MET A 94 7.72 12.84 -10.95
C MET A 94 8.14 13.18 -12.38
N ASN A 95 8.89 14.27 -12.54
CA ASN A 95 9.50 14.60 -13.82
C ASN A 95 10.58 13.55 -14.20
N SER A 96 10.33 12.81 -15.28
CA SER A 96 11.22 11.75 -15.75
C SER A 96 12.60 12.22 -16.19
N PHE A 97 12.76 13.50 -16.50
CA PHE A 97 14.03 14.10 -16.91
C PHE A 97 14.80 14.76 -15.77
N ALA A 98 14.19 14.89 -14.58
CA ALA A 98 14.86 15.46 -13.41
C ALA A 98 15.86 14.48 -12.77
N THR A 99 16.58 14.91 -11.74
CA THR A 99 17.42 14.00 -10.95
C THR A 99 16.56 13.07 -10.09
N LEU A 100 17.15 12.03 -9.50
CA LEU A 100 16.42 11.14 -8.61
C LEU A 100 15.99 11.89 -7.34
N GLU A 101 16.85 12.77 -6.84
CA GLU A 101 16.64 13.68 -5.72
C GLU A 101 15.45 14.59 -5.97
N ASP A 102 15.37 15.23 -7.15
CA ASP A 102 14.25 16.09 -7.51
C ASP A 102 12.94 15.31 -7.65
N ARG A 103 12.99 14.09 -8.20
CA ARG A 103 11.81 13.22 -8.33
C ARG A 103 11.25 12.78 -6.98
N ILE A 104 12.06 12.62 -5.94
CA ILE A 104 11.57 12.23 -4.60
C ILE A 104 11.21 13.44 -3.73
N THR A 105 11.75 14.62 -4.03
CA THR A 105 11.51 15.84 -3.25
C THR A 105 10.07 16.34 -3.44
N VAL A 106 9.48 16.87 -2.38
CA VAL A 106 8.23 17.62 -2.41
C VAL A 106 8.59 19.09 -2.44
N GLN A 107 8.42 19.71 -3.61
CA GLN A 107 8.87 21.09 -3.83
C GLN A 107 8.06 22.07 -2.98
N GLY A 108 8.76 23.04 -2.38
CA GLY A 108 8.12 24.07 -1.56
C GLY A 108 7.53 23.58 -0.24
N CYS A 109 7.90 22.39 0.24
CA CYS A 109 7.38 21.80 1.48
C CYS A 109 8.49 21.57 2.50
N THR A 110 8.29 22.02 3.74
CA THR A 110 9.24 21.88 4.85
C THR A 110 8.69 20.99 5.95
N LYS A 111 7.38 21.04 6.20
CA LYS A 111 6.70 20.30 7.27
C LYS A 111 5.40 19.65 6.77
N ILE A 112 5.03 18.53 7.37
CA ILE A 112 3.72 17.91 7.20
C ILE A 112 2.99 17.93 8.55
N LEU A 113 1.72 18.33 8.52
CA LEU A 113 0.80 18.32 9.64
C LEU A 113 -0.39 17.41 9.33
N GLY A 114 -0.74 16.53 10.26
CA GLY A 114 -1.95 15.72 10.15
C GLY A 114 -3.21 16.50 10.52
N THR A 115 -4.29 16.33 9.75
CA THR A 115 -5.59 16.96 10.02
C THR A 115 -6.68 15.99 10.46
N GLY A 116 -6.49 14.68 10.24
CA GLY A 116 -7.44 13.64 10.67
C GLY A 116 -8.78 13.62 9.91
N ASP A 117 -8.86 14.25 8.75
CA ASP A 117 -10.07 14.30 7.93
C ASP A 117 -10.17 13.08 6.99
N PHE A 118 -10.90 12.06 7.44
CA PHE A 118 -11.06 10.83 6.68
C PHE A 118 -11.79 11.00 5.34
N GLU A 119 -12.75 11.92 5.23
CA GLU A 119 -13.51 12.10 3.98
C GLU A 119 -12.60 12.69 2.91
N THR A 120 -11.84 13.72 3.26
CA THR A 120 -10.82 14.29 2.38
C THR A 120 -9.71 13.28 2.10
N CYS A 121 -9.27 12.51 3.11
CA CYS A 121 -8.29 11.44 2.92
C CYS A 121 -8.77 10.42 1.89
N PHE A 122 -10.01 9.95 2.01
CA PHE A 122 -10.62 9.03 1.06
C PHE A 122 -10.64 9.60 -0.35
N ALA A 123 -11.08 10.86 -0.51
CA ALA A 123 -11.10 11.52 -1.82
C ALA A 123 -9.70 11.60 -2.45
N GLN A 124 -8.67 11.89 -1.64
CA GLN A 124 -7.28 11.93 -2.12
C GLN A 124 -6.74 10.54 -2.46
N VAL A 125 -7.02 9.52 -1.64
CA VAL A 125 -6.65 8.13 -1.93
C VAL A 125 -7.30 7.66 -3.22
N ASP A 126 -8.58 7.97 -3.44
CA ASP A 126 -9.27 7.60 -4.66
C ASP A 126 -8.66 8.29 -5.90
N MET A 127 -8.48 9.61 -5.83
CA MET A 127 -7.97 10.44 -6.93
C MET A 127 -6.48 10.19 -7.24
N ILE A 128 -5.65 9.83 -6.27
CA ILE A 128 -4.20 9.67 -6.46
C ILE A 128 -3.83 8.20 -6.72
N LEU A 129 -4.49 7.26 -6.05
CA LEU A 129 -4.05 5.86 -6.02
C LEU A 129 -5.02 4.91 -6.74
N LEU A 130 -6.31 4.96 -6.42
CA LEU A 130 -7.25 3.92 -6.84
C LEU A 130 -7.78 4.13 -8.25
N ASN A 131 -8.13 5.36 -8.59
CA ASN A 131 -8.67 5.74 -9.89
C ASN A 131 -8.15 7.12 -10.35
N PRO A 132 -6.82 7.26 -10.50
CA PRO A 132 -6.25 8.51 -10.95
C PRO A 132 -6.68 8.85 -12.38
N PRO A 133 -6.89 10.15 -12.70
CA PRO A 133 -7.19 10.60 -14.06
C PRO A 133 -6.10 10.20 -15.07
N VAL A 134 -4.85 10.19 -14.59
CA VAL A 134 -3.67 9.77 -15.35
C VAL A 134 -2.90 8.78 -14.48
N PRO A 135 -3.10 7.47 -14.66
CA PRO A 135 -2.44 6.45 -13.85
C PRO A 135 -0.95 6.33 -14.18
N LEU A 136 -0.19 5.72 -13.27
CA LEU A 136 1.11 5.19 -13.63
C LEU A 136 0.94 4.07 -14.67
N PRO A 137 1.89 3.95 -15.62
CA PRO A 137 1.78 2.96 -16.69
C PRO A 137 1.66 1.52 -16.17
N ALA A 138 0.75 0.75 -16.78
CA ALA A 138 0.59 -0.67 -16.51
C ALA A 138 1.82 -1.49 -16.89
N ASN A 139 1.97 -2.60 -16.17
CA ASN A 139 2.86 -3.67 -16.58
C ASN A 139 2.20 -4.45 -17.73
N LEU A 140 2.95 -4.70 -18.80
CA LEU A 140 2.48 -5.41 -20.01
C LEU A 140 3.19 -6.77 -20.20
N GLU A 141 3.62 -7.38 -19.10
CA GLU A 141 4.16 -8.75 -19.09
C GLU A 141 3.06 -9.80 -19.22
N ALA A 142 3.43 -11.04 -19.57
CA ALA A 142 2.49 -12.12 -19.85
C ALA A 142 1.56 -12.47 -18.67
N SER A 143 1.98 -12.21 -17.43
CA SER A 143 1.19 -12.41 -16.21
C SER A 143 0.23 -11.25 -15.90
N SER A 144 0.28 -10.16 -16.66
CA SER A 144 -0.52 -8.96 -16.44
C SER A 144 -1.62 -8.83 -17.50
N THR A 145 -2.80 -8.40 -17.06
CA THR A 145 -3.93 -8.08 -17.95
C THR A 145 -3.85 -6.67 -18.54
N GLY A 146 -2.90 -5.84 -18.08
CA GLY A 146 -2.63 -4.51 -18.64
C GLY A 146 -3.55 -3.39 -18.16
N PHE A 147 -4.27 -3.55 -17.05
CA PHE A 147 -5.04 -2.46 -16.43
C PHE A 147 -4.14 -1.49 -15.66
N ASP A 148 -4.46 -0.20 -15.72
CA ASP A 148 -3.67 0.87 -15.10
C ASP A 148 -4.25 1.35 -13.74
N SER A 149 -5.54 1.07 -13.46
CA SER A 149 -6.20 1.49 -12.22
C SER A 149 -7.23 0.48 -11.71
N LEU A 150 -7.52 0.53 -10.40
CA LEU A 150 -8.55 -0.31 -9.80
C LEU A 150 -9.95 0.07 -10.29
N GLY A 151 -10.20 1.37 -10.49
CA GLY A 151 -11.45 1.85 -11.06
C GLY A 151 -11.72 1.28 -12.45
N GLN A 152 -10.67 1.11 -13.27
CA GLN A 152 -10.79 0.48 -14.58
C GLN A 152 -11.11 -1.03 -14.47
N VAL A 153 -10.45 -1.75 -13.57
CA VAL A 153 -10.70 -3.18 -13.31
C VAL A 153 -12.16 -3.41 -12.92
N SER A 154 -12.66 -2.68 -11.91
CA SER A 154 -14.04 -2.84 -11.45
C SER A 154 -15.06 -2.53 -12.56
N ARG A 155 -14.84 -1.45 -13.33
CA ARG A 155 -15.76 -1.04 -14.39
C ARG A 155 -15.81 -2.03 -15.56
N LEU A 156 -14.67 -2.61 -15.95
CA LEU A 156 -14.57 -3.39 -17.19
C LEU A 156 -14.64 -4.91 -16.98
N VAL A 157 -14.20 -5.41 -15.82
CA VAL A 157 -14.07 -6.85 -15.55
C VAL A 157 -14.57 -7.25 -14.15
N SER A 158 -15.69 -6.66 -13.71
CA SER A 158 -16.38 -7.07 -12.49
C SER A 158 -16.71 -8.58 -12.46
N THR A 159 -16.80 -9.17 -11.27
CA THR A 159 -16.96 -10.61 -11.05
C THR A 159 -18.01 -10.93 -9.98
N ASN A 160 -18.65 -12.09 -10.10
CA ASN A 160 -19.55 -12.65 -9.08
C ASN A 160 -18.87 -13.69 -8.17
N ALA A 161 -17.60 -14.02 -8.43
CA ALA A 161 -16.83 -14.91 -7.57
C ALA A 161 -16.58 -14.28 -6.19
N PRO A 162 -16.48 -15.09 -5.13
CA PRO A 162 -16.10 -14.59 -3.81
C PRO A 162 -14.69 -13.99 -3.86
N VAL A 163 -14.49 -12.88 -3.16
CA VAL A 163 -13.22 -12.15 -3.14
C VAL A 163 -12.58 -12.26 -1.76
N PHE A 164 -11.33 -12.74 -1.73
CA PHE A 164 -10.51 -12.78 -0.54
C PHE A 164 -9.54 -11.59 -0.54
N ILE A 165 -9.63 -10.74 0.48
CA ILE A 165 -8.73 -9.60 0.68
C ILE A 165 -7.70 -9.99 1.74
N THR A 166 -6.43 -9.99 1.35
CA THR A 166 -5.31 -10.47 2.16
C THR A 166 -4.26 -9.39 2.35
N GLY A 167 -3.38 -9.57 3.34
CA GLY A 167 -2.24 -8.69 3.60
C GLY A 167 -2.42 -7.80 4.83
N ALA A 168 -1.35 -7.68 5.61
CA ALA A 168 -1.35 -6.94 6.88
C ALA A 168 -1.82 -5.48 6.73
N GLY A 169 -1.43 -4.79 5.65
CA GLY A 169 -1.85 -3.41 5.39
C GLY A 169 -3.36 -3.22 5.16
N PHE A 170 -4.12 -4.28 4.90
CA PHE A 170 -5.60 -4.21 4.90
C PHE A 170 -6.18 -4.72 6.23
N LEU A 171 -5.58 -5.76 6.81
CA LEU A 171 -6.12 -6.46 7.97
C LEU A 171 -5.85 -5.73 9.29
N ASP A 172 -4.68 -5.12 9.47
CA ASP A 172 -4.27 -4.58 10.77
C ASP A 172 -5.12 -3.37 11.19
N GLY A 173 -5.46 -2.49 10.24
CA GLY A 173 -6.40 -1.40 10.47
C GLY A 173 -7.79 -1.90 10.87
N ILE A 174 -8.33 -2.89 10.16
CA ILE A 174 -9.65 -3.48 10.44
C ILE A 174 -9.65 -4.18 11.82
N ARG A 175 -8.65 -5.02 12.08
CA ARG A 175 -8.46 -5.72 13.37
C ARG A 175 -8.31 -4.71 14.51
N THR A 176 -7.62 -3.60 14.28
CA THR A 176 -7.50 -2.52 15.26
C THR A 176 -8.86 -1.88 15.53
N LEU A 177 -9.63 -1.52 14.50
CA LEU A 177 -10.98 -0.97 14.66
C LEU A 177 -11.90 -1.93 15.43
N GLN A 178 -11.75 -3.25 15.21
CA GLN A 178 -12.49 -4.27 15.95
C GLN A 178 -12.07 -4.35 17.42
N ARG A 179 -10.75 -4.38 17.69
CA ARG A 179 -10.20 -4.42 19.05
C ARG A 179 -10.62 -3.21 19.89
N ILE A 180 -10.64 -2.01 19.28
CA ILE A 180 -11.04 -0.77 19.98
C ILE A 180 -12.57 -0.59 20.04
N GLY A 181 -13.34 -1.53 19.47
CA GLY A 181 -14.81 -1.51 19.49
C GLY A 181 -15.46 -0.52 18.50
N PHE A 182 -14.71 0.04 17.56
CA PHE A 182 -15.24 0.97 16.55
C PHE A 182 -15.91 0.23 15.40
N LEU A 183 -15.47 -0.99 15.12
CA LEU A 183 -16.06 -1.88 14.13
C LEU A 183 -16.50 -3.17 14.82
N LYS A 184 -17.71 -3.64 14.56
CA LYS A 184 -18.19 -4.93 15.07
C LYS A 184 -17.71 -6.05 14.13
N GLU A 185 -18.43 -7.16 14.14
CA GLU A 185 -18.34 -8.14 13.07
C GLU A 185 -18.53 -7.43 11.71
N PHE A 186 -17.68 -7.77 10.75
CA PHE A 186 -17.52 -7.04 9.50
C PHE A 186 -17.42 -8.01 8.33
N HIS A 187 -18.27 -7.83 7.33
CA HIS A 187 -18.40 -8.73 6.17
C HIS A 187 -18.23 -7.97 4.84
N GLY A 188 -17.47 -6.87 4.85
CA GLY A 188 -17.15 -6.11 3.63
C GLY A 188 -18.08 -4.93 3.33
N GLU A 189 -18.90 -4.47 4.28
CA GLU A 189 -19.77 -3.32 4.08
C GLU A 189 -19.00 -2.00 4.06
N ALA A 190 -18.82 -1.39 2.87
CA ALA A 190 -18.01 -0.19 2.71
C ALA A 190 -18.47 0.98 3.59
N GLY A 191 -19.79 1.15 3.76
CA GLY A 191 -20.37 2.21 4.59
C GLY A 191 -20.01 2.07 6.07
N PHE A 192 -20.06 0.87 6.63
CA PHE A 192 -19.69 0.62 8.03
C PHE A 192 -18.20 0.83 8.26
N LEU A 193 -17.35 0.35 7.33
CA LEU A 193 -15.92 0.59 7.43
C LEU A 193 -15.58 2.08 7.35
N ALA A 194 -16.21 2.82 6.44
CA ALA A 194 -16.00 4.27 6.30
C ALA A 194 -16.40 5.04 7.57
N GLN A 195 -17.51 4.68 8.22
CA GLN A 195 -17.93 5.30 9.47
C GLN A 195 -17.00 4.98 10.65
N ALA A 196 -16.52 3.74 10.74
CA ALA A 196 -15.56 3.34 11.77
C ALA A 196 -14.19 4.03 11.56
N ALA A 197 -13.71 4.06 10.32
CA ALA A 197 -12.47 4.74 9.96
C ALA A 197 -12.56 6.25 10.19
N GLY A 198 -13.69 6.89 9.83
CA GLY A 198 -13.91 8.31 10.08
C GLY A 198 -13.90 8.69 11.56
N ARG A 199 -14.38 7.80 12.46
CA ARG A 199 -14.26 8.00 13.91
C ARG A 199 -12.83 7.83 14.39
N PHE A 200 -12.11 6.83 13.88
CA PHE A 200 -10.73 6.55 14.27
C PHE A 200 -9.75 7.65 13.82
N CYS A 201 -9.87 8.12 12.58
CA CYS A 201 -8.96 9.11 12.01
C CYS A 201 -9.09 10.51 12.62
N LYS A 202 -10.24 10.80 13.25
CA LYS A 202 -10.46 12.03 14.02
C LYS A 202 -9.79 12.00 15.40
N LEU A 203 -9.28 10.86 15.85
CA LEU A 203 -8.60 10.77 17.14
C LEU A 203 -7.26 11.52 17.06
N PRO A 204 -7.00 12.46 17.98
CA PRO A 204 -5.74 13.19 17.98
C PRO A 204 -4.59 12.32 18.48
N VAL A 205 -3.37 12.74 18.19
CA VAL A 205 -2.16 12.22 18.79
C VAL A 205 -1.78 13.07 20.00
N LYS A 206 -1.40 12.42 21.08
CA LYS A 206 -0.88 13.05 22.30
C LYS A 206 0.47 12.47 22.66
N HIS A 207 1.36 13.31 23.17
CA HIS A 207 2.59 12.84 23.81
C HIS A 207 2.28 12.40 25.25
N ILE A 208 2.71 11.17 25.58
CA ILE A 208 2.66 10.66 26.95
C ILE A 208 4.10 10.46 27.44
N PRO A 209 4.53 11.14 28.51
CA PRO A 209 5.87 11.00 29.06
C PRO A 209 6.26 9.54 29.30
N GLY A 210 7.40 9.12 28.76
CA GLY A 210 7.91 7.74 28.86
C GLY A 210 7.29 6.73 27.89
N LYS A 211 6.22 7.09 27.16
CA LYS A 211 5.57 6.22 26.15
C LYS A 211 5.68 6.77 24.72
N GLY A 212 6.06 8.03 24.55
CA GLY A 212 6.17 8.68 23.24
C GLY A 212 4.81 9.16 22.72
N LEU A 213 4.65 9.20 21.40
CA LEU A 213 3.40 9.60 20.77
C LEU A 213 2.38 8.45 20.78
N MET A 214 1.17 8.76 21.23
CA MET A 214 0.05 7.82 21.35
C MET A 214 -1.17 8.38 20.65
N ILE A 215 -1.96 7.53 19.98
CA ILE A 215 -3.30 7.88 19.49
C ILE A 215 -4.24 7.91 20.70
N ASP A 216 -4.99 9.01 20.85
CA ASP A 216 -5.86 9.27 22.00
C ASP A 216 -7.13 8.41 21.95
N ILE A 217 -7.03 7.19 22.46
CA ILE A 217 -8.16 6.26 22.61
C ILE A 217 -8.48 6.14 24.10
N PRO A 218 -9.75 6.33 24.52
CA PRO A 218 -10.15 6.09 25.91
C PRO A 218 -9.80 4.67 26.34
N ASP A 219 -9.12 4.55 27.49
CA ASP A 219 -8.78 3.29 28.16
C ASP A 219 -7.94 2.29 27.34
N GLN A 220 -7.32 2.72 26.23
CA GLN A 220 -6.48 1.86 25.40
C GLN A 220 -5.21 2.58 24.94
N GLU A 221 -4.12 1.81 24.87
CA GLU A 221 -2.83 2.31 24.41
C GLU A 221 -2.60 1.90 22.95
N LEU A 222 -2.49 2.88 22.06
CA LEU A 222 -2.08 2.67 20.68
C LEU A 222 -0.91 3.60 20.33
N PRO A 223 0.34 3.08 20.32
CA PRO A 223 1.49 3.90 19.98
C PRO A 223 1.46 4.33 18.51
N VAL A 224 1.93 5.55 18.26
CA VAL A 224 2.23 6.02 16.91
C VAL A 224 3.53 5.35 16.48
N THR A 225 3.46 4.61 15.38
CA THR A 225 4.54 3.84 14.78
C THR A 225 4.54 4.11 13.28
N PRO A 226 5.59 3.69 12.54
CA PRO A 226 5.59 3.80 11.07
C PRO A 226 4.43 3.08 10.36
N PHE A 227 3.74 2.16 11.05
CA PHE A 227 2.59 1.41 10.53
C PHE A 227 1.26 2.03 10.97
N THR A 228 1.12 2.35 12.27
CA THR A 228 -0.15 2.91 12.79
C THR A 228 -0.44 4.30 12.23
N ILE A 229 0.60 5.06 11.83
CA ILE A 229 0.42 6.37 11.20
C ILE A 229 -0.18 6.30 9.80
N THR A 230 -0.11 5.16 9.10
CA THR A 230 -0.69 4.97 7.76
C THR A 230 -2.09 4.32 7.78
N PHE A 231 -2.63 4.01 8.96
CA PHE A 231 -3.92 3.32 9.08
C PHE A 231 -5.07 4.05 8.39
N CYS A 232 -5.14 5.38 8.47
CA CYS A 232 -6.21 6.13 7.80
C CYS A 232 -6.14 6.05 6.28
N GLN A 233 -4.93 6.08 5.71
CA GLN A 233 -4.72 5.81 4.29
C GLN A 233 -5.15 4.38 3.94
N GLU A 234 -4.71 3.39 4.72
CA GLU A 234 -5.00 1.97 4.48
C GLU A 234 -6.50 1.66 4.55
N LEU A 235 -7.18 2.21 5.55
CA LEU A 235 -8.63 2.15 5.70
C LEU A 235 -9.34 2.85 4.54
N ALA A 236 -8.84 3.99 4.08
CA ALA A 236 -9.38 4.67 2.89
C ALA A 236 -9.20 3.81 1.62
N MET A 237 -8.06 3.13 1.46
CA MET A 237 -7.86 2.16 0.37
C MET A 237 -8.83 0.98 0.47
N SER A 238 -9.04 0.42 1.66
CA SER A 238 -10.03 -0.64 1.92
C SER A 238 -11.44 -0.19 1.53
N VAL A 239 -11.86 1.00 1.99
CA VAL A 239 -13.18 1.55 1.66
C VAL A 239 -13.32 1.73 0.15
N GLY A 240 -12.30 2.25 -0.53
CA GLY A 240 -12.32 2.43 -1.97
C GLY A 240 -12.42 1.10 -2.72
N LEU A 241 -11.61 0.10 -2.34
CA LEU A 241 -11.70 -1.24 -2.90
C LEU A 241 -13.11 -1.82 -2.76
N LEU A 242 -13.71 -1.73 -1.57
CA LEU A 242 -15.06 -2.23 -1.34
C LEU A 242 -16.10 -1.48 -2.19
N ARG A 243 -16.01 -0.16 -2.29
CA ARG A 243 -16.88 0.64 -3.17
C ARG A 243 -16.75 0.24 -4.63
N TYR A 244 -15.54 -0.06 -5.11
CA TYR A 244 -15.33 -0.53 -6.47
C TYR A 244 -15.88 -1.95 -6.68
N LEU A 245 -15.69 -2.86 -5.72
CA LEU A 245 -16.29 -4.20 -5.79
C LEU A 245 -17.83 -4.16 -5.76
N GLN A 246 -18.41 -3.19 -5.05
CA GLN A 246 -19.86 -3.04 -4.86
C GLN A 246 -20.56 -2.19 -5.93
N SER A 247 -19.81 -1.52 -6.81
CA SER A 247 -20.36 -0.67 -7.89
C SER A 247 -20.23 -1.30 -9.28
N GLY A 248 -19.58 -2.46 -9.40
CA GLY A 248 -19.45 -3.19 -10.65
C GLY A 248 -20.77 -3.79 -11.14
N THR A 249 -20.81 -4.17 -12.42
CA THR A 249 -21.96 -4.85 -13.04
C THR A 249 -22.25 -6.20 -12.39
N TYR A 250 -21.19 -6.95 -12.06
CA TYR A 250 -21.26 -8.19 -11.28
C TYR A 250 -20.70 -7.95 -9.89
N LEU A 251 -21.45 -8.38 -8.88
CA LEU A 251 -21.10 -8.22 -7.47
C LEU A 251 -20.55 -9.53 -6.90
N PRO A 252 -19.42 -9.52 -6.18
CA PRO A 252 -18.92 -10.70 -5.49
C PRO A 252 -19.98 -11.33 -4.60
N SER A 253 -20.08 -12.66 -4.59
CA SER A 253 -20.99 -13.38 -3.70
C SER A 253 -20.63 -13.21 -2.22
N ASP A 254 -19.34 -13.01 -1.92
CA ASP A 254 -18.83 -12.76 -0.57
C ASP A 254 -17.52 -11.96 -0.64
N ILE A 255 -17.22 -11.20 0.42
CA ILE A 255 -15.98 -10.43 0.57
C ILE A 255 -15.37 -10.76 1.93
N ILE A 256 -14.24 -11.47 1.91
CA ILE A 256 -13.65 -12.06 3.11
C ILE A 256 -12.27 -11.46 3.36
N PHE A 257 -12.09 -10.84 4.51
CA PHE A 257 -10.79 -10.32 4.97
C PHE A 257 -10.05 -11.38 5.79
N THR A 258 -9.02 -11.99 5.24
CA THR A 258 -8.23 -13.02 5.96
C THR A 258 -6.83 -13.17 5.38
N ASP A 259 -5.89 -13.58 6.22
CA ASP A 259 -4.55 -14.05 5.85
C ASP A 259 -4.38 -15.57 6.07
N GLN A 260 -5.44 -16.26 6.50
CA GLN A 260 -5.41 -17.67 6.90
C GLN A 260 -6.23 -18.55 5.96
N VAL A 261 -5.71 -19.74 5.71
CA VAL A 261 -6.45 -20.84 5.09
C VAL A 261 -6.96 -21.74 6.21
N ILE A 262 -8.28 -21.79 6.37
CA ILE A 262 -8.96 -22.62 7.37
C ILE A 262 -9.44 -23.91 6.69
N GLY A 263 -9.01 -25.06 7.20
CA GLY A 263 -9.43 -26.37 6.70
C GLY A 263 -10.84 -26.75 7.15
N ALA A 264 -11.38 -27.84 6.62
CA ALA A 264 -12.73 -28.33 6.93
C ALA A 264 -12.98 -28.62 8.43
N GLU A 265 -11.92 -28.92 9.19
CA GLU A 265 -11.98 -29.12 10.65
C GLU A 265 -11.98 -27.80 11.46
N GLY A 266 -12.02 -26.64 10.79
CA GLY A 266 -11.92 -25.33 11.45
C GLY A 266 -10.51 -24.95 11.93
N LYS A 267 -9.49 -25.75 11.57
CA LYS A 267 -8.09 -25.49 11.93
C LYS A 267 -7.36 -24.71 10.84
N VAL A 268 -6.46 -23.82 11.24
CA VAL A 268 -5.57 -23.10 10.31
C VAL A 268 -4.58 -24.09 9.69
N GLN A 269 -4.62 -24.23 8.36
CA GLN A 269 -3.74 -25.12 7.59
C GLN A 269 -2.56 -24.40 6.95
N GLY A 270 -2.61 -23.07 6.88
CA GLY A 270 -1.55 -22.27 6.31
C GLY A 270 -1.93 -20.80 6.21
N GLN A 271 -1.01 -20.02 5.65
CA GLN A 271 -1.23 -18.61 5.36
C GLN A 271 -1.44 -18.39 3.87
N MET A 272 -2.31 -17.44 3.54
CA MET A 272 -2.50 -16.99 2.17
C MET A 272 -1.25 -16.23 1.71
N GLY A 273 -0.84 -16.49 0.47
CA GLY A 273 0.32 -15.82 -0.13
C GLY A 273 0.88 -16.56 -1.33
N TRP A 274 1.84 -15.92 -2.01
CA TRP A 274 2.51 -16.49 -3.17
C TRP A 274 3.32 -17.79 -2.92
N PRO A 275 3.89 -18.07 -1.72
CA PRO A 275 4.77 -19.24 -1.55
C PRO A 275 4.10 -20.57 -1.90
N LEU A 276 2.85 -20.80 -1.45
CA LEU A 276 2.12 -22.02 -1.77
C LEU A 276 1.82 -22.13 -3.27
N GLY A 277 1.45 -21.02 -3.91
CA GLY A 277 1.24 -20.97 -5.36
C GLY A 277 2.50 -21.31 -6.16
N ALA A 278 3.67 -20.85 -5.72
CA ALA A 278 4.95 -21.17 -6.36
C ALA A 278 5.29 -22.67 -6.27
N VAL A 279 5.01 -23.30 -5.12
CA VAL A 279 5.14 -24.75 -4.95
C VAL A 279 4.17 -25.49 -5.87
N LEU A 280 2.90 -25.13 -5.85
CA LEU A 280 1.86 -25.77 -6.68
C LEU A 280 2.15 -25.63 -8.18
N TYR A 281 2.59 -24.47 -8.63
CA TYR A 281 2.96 -24.23 -10.04
C TYR A 281 3.99 -25.24 -10.55
N ARG A 282 4.95 -25.64 -9.70
CA ARG A 282 5.95 -26.67 -10.02
C ARG A 282 5.41 -28.09 -9.82
N ALA A 283 4.82 -28.35 -8.66
CA ALA A 283 4.43 -29.69 -8.22
C ALA A 283 3.25 -30.27 -9.03
N LEU A 284 2.31 -29.44 -9.47
CA LEU A 284 1.15 -29.89 -10.24
C LEU A 284 1.52 -30.36 -11.65
N SER A 285 2.69 -29.95 -12.18
CA SER A 285 3.24 -30.52 -13.40
C SER A 285 3.96 -31.83 -13.10
N GLN A 286 3.20 -32.89 -12.78
CA GLN A 286 3.73 -34.16 -12.24
C GLN A 286 4.93 -34.71 -12.99
N LYS A 287 4.87 -34.75 -14.33
CA LYS A 287 5.96 -35.30 -15.16
C LYS A 287 7.24 -34.46 -15.05
N ARG A 288 7.10 -33.14 -15.03
CA ARG A 288 8.20 -32.20 -14.86
C ARG A 288 8.76 -32.25 -13.45
N TRP A 289 7.89 -32.25 -12.45
CA TRP A 289 8.24 -32.36 -11.04
C TRP A 289 9.02 -33.64 -10.75
N SER A 290 8.53 -34.78 -11.22
CA SER A 290 9.20 -36.07 -11.02
C SER A 290 10.62 -36.06 -11.56
N ARG A 291 10.78 -35.56 -12.79
CA ARG A 291 12.10 -35.47 -13.42
C ARG A 291 13.01 -34.48 -12.69
N GLU A 292 12.57 -33.24 -12.46
CA GLU A 292 13.40 -32.20 -11.85
C GLU A 292 13.77 -32.53 -10.39
N MET A 293 12.83 -33.08 -9.61
CA MET A 293 13.02 -33.28 -8.17
C MET A 293 13.56 -34.66 -7.78
N TYR A 294 13.20 -35.73 -8.51
CA TYR A 294 13.55 -37.10 -8.12
C TYR A 294 14.52 -37.79 -9.08
N GLU A 295 14.37 -37.63 -10.39
CA GLU A 295 15.31 -38.24 -11.36
C GLU A 295 16.63 -37.46 -11.43
N LEU A 296 16.54 -36.13 -11.55
CA LEU A 296 17.67 -35.21 -11.50
C LEU A 296 18.02 -34.89 -10.05
N GLY A 297 17.11 -34.26 -9.32
CA GLY A 297 17.28 -33.97 -7.90
C GLY A 297 18.62 -33.29 -7.58
N PRO A 298 19.19 -33.54 -6.39
CA PRO A 298 20.46 -32.92 -6.00
C PRO A 298 21.68 -33.54 -6.70
N THR A 299 21.54 -34.68 -7.41
CA THR A 299 22.69 -35.38 -8.02
C THR A 299 23.30 -34.61 -9.18
N VAL A 300 22.50 -33.79 -9.89
CA VAL A 300 22.99 -32.87 -10.93
C VAL A 300 24.08 -31.95 -10.41
N ASN A 301 23.97 -31.45 -9.18
CA ASN A 301 24.94 -30.52 -8.59
C ASN A 301 26.30 -31.18 -8.31
N PHE A 302 26.35 -32.50 -8.18
CA PHE A 302 27.61 -33.23 -7.97
C PHE A 302 28.32 -33.57 -9.30
N LEU A 303 27.59 -33.62 -10.41
CA LEU A 303 28.17 -33.86 -11.74
C LEU A 303 28.83 -32.61 -12.32
N GLU A 304 28.29 -31.41 -12.05
CA GLU A 304 28.93 -30.13 -12.43
C GLU A 304 30.24 -29.89 -11.66
N ALA A 305 30.28 -30.24 -10.36
CA ALA A 305 31.48 -30.04 -9.53
C ALA A 305 32.70 -30.88 -9.95
N ILE A 306 32.49 -32.00 -10.66
CA ILE A 306 33.56 -32.85 -11.19
C ILE A 306 34.11 -32.28 -12.51
N HIS A 307 33.27 -31.59 -13.28
CA HIS A 307 33.67 -30.99 -14.56
C HIS A 307 34.38 -29.64 -14.43
N ASP A 308 34.17 -28.89 -13.33
CA ASP A 308 34.89 -27.64 -13.04
C ASP A 308 36.25 -27.85 -12.33
N SER A 309 36.64 -29.10 -12.06
CA SER A 309 37.90 -29.46 -11.38
C SER A 309 38.98 -30.07 -12.28
N ASP A 310 38.75 -30.13 -13.59
CA ASP A 310 39.73 -30.43 -14.64
C ASP A 310 40.14 -29.14 -15.40
#